data_AF-T1B190-F1
#
_entry.id   AF-T1B190-F1
#
_cell.length_a   1.000
_cell.length_b   1.000
_cell.length_c   1.000
_cell.angle_alpha   90.00
_cell.angle_beta   90.00
_cell.angle_gamma   90.00
#
_symmetry.space_group_name_H-M   'P 1'
#
loop_
_entity.id
_entity.type
_entity.pdbx_description
1 polymer ?
#
loop_
_entity_poly.entity_id
_entity_poly.type
_entity_poly.pdbx_seq_one_letter_code
_entity_poly.pdbx_strand_id
1 'polypeptide(L)'
;MTAATARYEARPLRRPRRSPAAVGQLDAQIMAVLREDHPQSVRHLFYRMTDPRLPEPVEKSDRGYVAVQRRCVAMRRTGKLPYGWLTDTGRMGYFVNTFTGRADFIRSMAGLYRADVWADAECKAEVWCESRSIAGVILRDCQELCVSLYPCGGFTSITFAHEAAQEMNKADDGRETV
;
A
#
# COMPACT_ATOMS: atom_id res chain seq x y z
N MET A 1 23.64 -63.83 -1.25
CA MET A 1 23.46 -62.43 -0.81
C MET A 1 22.90 -61.65 -1.98
N THR A 2 21.59 -61.40 -1.99
CA THR A 2 20.91 -60.66 -3.07
C THR A 2 20.53 -59.29 -2.53
N ALA A 3 21.20 -58.24 -3.02
CA ALA A 3 20.90 -56.87 -2.65
C ALA A 3 19.57 -56.45 -3.28
N ALA A 4 18.57 -56.16 -2.43
CA ALA A 4 17.29 -55.63 -2.87
C ALA A 4 17.47 -54.18 -3.34
N THR A 5 17.29 -53.94 -4.64
CA THR A 5 17.25 -52.61 -5.23
C THR A 5 15.97 -51.90 -4.79
N ALA A 6 16.05 -51.05 -3.76
CA ALA A 6 14.94 -50.23 -3.34
C ALA A 6 14.59 -49.22 -4.45
N ARG A 7 13.45 -49.42 -5.11
CA ARG A 7 12.92 -48.49 -6.11
C ARG A 7 12.46 -47.22 -5.41
N TYR A 8 12.98 -46.06 -5.83
CA TYR A 8 12.53 -44.76 -5.37
C TYR A 8 11.10 -44.51 -5.89
N GLU A 9 10.12 -44.48 -4.98
CA GLU A 9 8.74 -44.12 -5.31
C GLU A 9 8.49 -42.62 -5.05
N ALA A 10 7.83 -41.95 -5.99
CA ALA A 10 7.43 -40.56 -5.84
C ALA A 10 6.39 -40.45 -4.70
N ARG A 11 6.79 -39.84 -3.58
CA ARG A 11 5.87 -39.57 -2.47
C ARG A 11 4.96 -38.39 -2.83
N PRO A 12 3.67 -38.41 -2.46
CA PRO A 12 2.82 -37.24 -2.57
C PRO A 12 3.42 -36.11 -1.73
N LEU A 13 3.70 -34.96 -2.36
CA LEU A 13 4.04 -33.73 -1.64
C LEU A 13 2.86 -33.36 -0.74
N ARG A 14 2.90 -33.77 0.54
CA ARG A 14 1.96 -33.31 1.58
C ARG A 14 2.20 -31.82 1.77
N ARG A 15 1.43 -31.01 1.06
CA ARG A 15 1.46 -29.55 1.21
C ARG A 15 0.75 -29.21 2.51
N PRO A 16 1.43 -28.63 3.51
CA PRO A 16 0.75 -28.25 4.76
C PRO A 16 -0.30 -27.20 4.44
N ARG A 17 -1.56 -27.53 4.71
CA ARG A 17 -2.70 -26.62 4.63
C ARG A 17 -2.91 -26.01 6.01
N ARG A 18 -3.06 -24.68 6.08
CA ARG A 18 -3.41 -24.03 7.35
C ARG A 18 -4.74 -24.58 7.88
N SER A 19 -4.79 -24.82 9.19
CA SER A 19 -6.03 -25.19 9.86
C SER A 19 -7.03 -24.00 9.82
N PRO A 20 -8.34 -24.24 9.99
CA PRO A 20 -9.31 -23.16 10.09
C PRO A 20 -8.97 -22.12 11.18
N ALA A 21 -8.44 -22.58 12.32
CA ALA A 21 -7.99 -21.71 13.40
C ALA A 21 -6.81 -20.81 12.97
N ALA A 22 -5.79 -21.40 12.33
CA ALA A 22 -4.64 -20.64 11.78
C ALA A 22 -5.09 -19.62 10.73
N VAL A 23 -6.08 -19.98 9.89
CA VAL A 23 -6.67 -19.05 8.93
C VAL A 23 -7.38 -17.89 9.63
N GLY A 24 -8.17 -18.16 10.67
CA GLY A 24 -8.82 -17.13 11.48
C GLY A 24 -7.82 -16.21 12.19
N GLN A 25 -6.73 -16.78 12.71
CA GLN A 25 -5.65 -16.01 13.33
C GLN A 25 -4.94 -15.10 12.32
N LEU A 26 -4.65 -15.59 11.11
CA LEU A 26 -4.07 -14.77 10.04
C LEU A 26 -4.99 -13.61 9.64
N ASP A 27 -6.30 -13.87 9.48
CA ASP A 27 -7.29 -12.82 9.18
C ASP A 27 -7.33 -11.75 10.28
N ALA A 28 -7.31 -12.15 11.56
CA ALA A 28 -7.32 -11.24 12.69
C ALA A 28 -6.08 -10.35 12.73
N GLN A 29 -4.89 -10.91 12.48
CA GLN A 29 -3.63 -10.15 12.42
C GLN A 29 -3.59 -9.16 11.26
N ILE A 30 -4.08 -9.57 10.07
CA ILE A 30 -4.22 -8.66 8.93
C ILE A 30 -5.12 -7.47 9.30
N MET A 31 -6.28 -7.75 9.91
CA MET A 31 -7.21 -6.68 10.32
C MET A 31 -6.62 -5.80 11.42
N ALA A 32 -5.81 -6.33 12.33
CA ALA A 32 -5.14 -5.54 13.35
C ALA A 32 -4.17 -4.54 12.73
N VAL A 33 -3.30 -5.00 11.82
CA VAL A 33 -2.37 -4.13 11.09
C VAL A 33 -3.11 -3.06 10.29
N LEU A 34 -4.17 -3.43 9.57
CA LEU A 34 -4.92 -2.47 8.76
C LEU A 34 -5.78 -1.51 9.57
N ARG A 35 -6.15 -1.85 10.82
CA ARG A 35 -6.84 -0.92 11.72
C ARG A 35 -5.90 0.16 12.25
N GLU A 36 -4.66 -0.21 12.51
CA GLU A 36 -3.62 0.72 12.93
C GLU A 36 -3.29 1.69 11.78
N ASP A 37 -3.07 1.17 10.58
CA ASP A 37 -2.70 1.97 9.42
C ASP A 37 -3.28 1.43 8.10
N HIS A 38 -3.90 2.31 7.33
CA HIS A 38 -4.47 2.05 6.02
C HIS A 38 -4.59 3.37 5.21
N PRO A 39 -4.53 3.33 3.87
CA PRO A 39 -4.47 2.14 3.00
C PRO A 39 -3.06 1.58 2.78
N GLN A 40 -2.92 0.25 2.77
CA GLN A 40 -1.63 -0.41 2.49
C GLN A 40 -1.65 -1.28 1.24
N SER A 41 -0.50 -1.50 0.60
CA SER A 41 -0.42 -2.49 -0.49
C SER A 41 -0.43 -3.92 0.07
N VAL A 42 -0.93 -4.89 -0.71
CA VAL A 42 -0.87 -6.33 -0.34
C VAL A 42 0.57 -6.77 -0.11
N ARG A 43 1.53 -6.18 -0.84
CA ARG A 43 2.96 -6.46 -0.68
C ARG A 43 3.50 -5.94 0.66
N HIS A 44 3.15 -4.72 1.06
CA HIS A 44 3.54 -4.20 2.36
C HIS A 44 2.94 -5.06 3.49
N LEU A 45 1.64 -5.36 3.40
CA LEU A 45 0.95 -6.21 4.35
C LEU A 45 1.59 -7.61 4.43
N PHE A 46 1.97 -8.20 3.29
CA PHE A 46 2.70 -9.47 3.27
C PHE A 46 3.98 -9.39 4.11
N TYR A 47 4.81 -8.36 3.94
CA TYR A 47 6.03 -8.22 4.73
C TYR A 47 5.74 -8.08 6.23
N ARG A 48 4.69 -7.34 6.61
CA ARG A 48 4.26 -7.28 8.02
C ARG A 48 3.90 -8.67 8.55
N MET A 49 3.24 -9.51 7.74
CA MET A 49 2.88 -10.88 8.10
C MET A 49 4.07 -11.86 8.12
N THR A 50 5.27 -11.45 7.69
CA THR A 50 6.48 -12.30 7.77
C THR A 50 7.22 -12.21 9.10
N ASP A 51 6.80 -11.33 10.02
CA ASP A 51 7.43 -11.21 11.34
C ASP A 51 7.27 -12.51 12.14
N PRO A 52 8.37 -13.20 12.51
CA PRO A 52 8.32 -14.46 13.25
C PRO A 52 7.74 -14.33 14.67
N ARG A 53 7.57 -13.11 15.19
CA ARG A 53 6.95 -12.84 16.49
C ARG A 53 5.42 -12.87 16.44
N LEU A 54 4.83 -12.90 15.24
CA LEU A 54 3.39 -12.99 15.07
C LEU A 54 2.86 -14.37 15.47
N PRO A 55 1.65 -14.47 16.05
CA PRO A 55 1.01 -15.74 16.37
C PRO A 55 0.87 -16.72 15.19
N GLU A 56 0.62 -16.23 13.98
CA GLU A 56 0.60 -17.06 12.77
C GLU A 56 1.40 -16.32 11.69
N PRO A 57 2.73 -16.52 11.64
CA PRO A 57 3.59 -15.86 10.68
C PRO A 57 3.48 -16.53 9.31
N VAL A 58 3.85 -15.78 8.28
CA VAL A 58 3.85 -16.22 6.89
C VAL A 58 5.30 -16.32 6.42
N GLU A 59 5.63 -17.43 5.75
CA GLU A 59 6.94 -17.58 5.13
C GLU A 59 7.23 -16.45 4.14
N LYS A 60 8.45 -15.91 4.15
CA LYS A 60 8.91 -14.90 3.18
C LYS A 60 9.18 -15.56 1.81
N SER A 61 8.12 -16.02 1.17
CA SER A 61 8.12 -16.72 -0.12
C SER A 61 6.94 -16.26 -0.98
N ASP A 62 6.98 -16.56 -2.28
CA ASP A 62 5.85 -16.31 -3.18
C ASP A 62 4.57 -17.01 -2.72
N ARG A 63 4.72 -18.21 -2.14
CA ARG A 63 3.60 -18.96 -1.56
C ARG A 63 3.01 -18.21 -0.36
N GLY A 64 3.85 -17.63 0.48
CA GLY A 64 3.41 -16.78 1.58
C GLY A 64 2.65 -15.55 1.10
N TYR A 65 3.18 -14.85 0.11
CA TYR A 65 2.53 -13.72 -0.53
C TYR A 65 1.15 -14.08 -1.09
N VAL A 66 1.05 -15.18 -1.85
CA VAL A 66 -0.22 -15.69 -2.39
C VAL A 66 -1.21 -16.05 -1.27
N ALA A 67 -0.72 -16.57 -0.14
CA ALA A 67 -1.57 -16.87 1.00
C ALA A 67 -2.22 -15.62 1.59
N VAL A 68 -1.43 -14.56 1.84
CA VAL A 68 -1.93 -13.26 2.33
C VAL A 68 -2.91 -12.65 1.32
N GLN A 69 -2.53 -12.61 0.03
CA GLN A 69 -3.39 -12.10 -1.03
C GLN A 69 -4.77 -12.80 -1.06
N ARG A 70 -4.78 -14.14 -0.98
CA ARG A 70 -6.03 -14.92 -0.95
C ARG A 70 -6.89 -14.61 0.27
N ARG A 71 -6.28 -14.38 1.45
CA ARG A 71 -7.02 -13.97 2.65
C ARG A 71 -7.66 -12.60 2.47
N CYS A 72 -6.92 -11.61 1.97
CA CYS A 72 -7.46 -10.29 1.68
C CYS A 72 -8.64 -10.34 0.71
N VAL A 73 -8.55 -11.14 -0.37
CA VAL A 73 -9.66 -11.33 -1.32
C VAL A 73 -10.87 -11.97 -0.65
N ALA A 74 -10.68 -13.01 0.16
CA ALA A 74 -11.78 -13.68 0.87
C ALA A 74 -12.47 -12.74 1.87
N MET A 75 -11.71 -11.96 2.63
CA MET A 75 -12.26 -10.98 3.57
C MET A 75 -12.99 -9.84 2.86
N ARG A 76 -12.49 -9.36 1.72
CA ARG A 76 -13.19 -8.34 0.90
C ARG A 76 -14.52 -8.84 0.36
N ARG A 77 -14.54 -10.05 -0.20
CA ARG A 77 -15.77 -10.68 -0.74
C ARG A 77 -16.84 -10.92 0.32
N THR A 78 -16.44 -11.05 1.59
CA THR A 78 -17.37 -11.22 2.71
C THR A 78 -17.68 -9.91 3.45
N GLY A 79 -17.17 -8.77 2.97
CA GLY A 79 -17.36 -7.45 3.58
C GLY A 79 -16.55 -7.20 4.85
N LYS A 80 -15.73 -8.17 5.31
CA LYS A 80 -14.91 -8.02 6.53
C LYS A 80 -13.77 -7.02 6.38
N LEU A 81 -13.21 -6.92 5.17
CA LEU A 81 -12.13 -6.00 4.82
C LEU A 81 -12.65 -4.95 3.83
N PRO A 82 -12.72 -3.65 4.19
CA PRO A 82 -13.12 -2.61 3.27
C PRO A 82 -12.23 -2.54 2.02
N TYR A 83 -12.84 -2.26 0.86
CA TYR A 83 -12.08 -2.13 -0.39
C TYR A 83 -11.12 -0.93 -0.34
N GLY A 84 -11.47 0.16 0.34
CA GLY A 84 -10.59 1.32 0.51
C GLY A 84 -9.34 1.07 1.37
N TRP A 85 -9.25 -0.04 2.11
CA TRP A 85 -8.14 -0.28 3.04
C TRP A 85 -6.89 -0.91 2.41
N LEU A 86 -6.97 -1.37 1.16
CA LEU A 86 -5.77 -1.76 0.41
C LEU A 86 -5.69 -1.00 -0.91
N THR A 87 -4.49 -0.52 -1.22
CA THR A 87 -4.16 0.19 -2.46
C THR A 87 -3.42 -0.70 -3.46
N ASP A 88 -3.73 -0.53 -4.75
CA ASP A 88 -3.01 -1.12 -5.88
C ASP A 88 -2.53 0.01 -6.80
N THR A 89 -1.28 0.45 -6.58
CA THR A 89 -0.67 1.61 -7.26
C THR A 89 -0.29 1.36 -8.72
N GLY A 90 -0.74 0.25 -9.34
CA GLY A 90 -0.42 -0.08 -10.73
C GLY A 90 -1.61 -0.12 -11.70
N ARG A 91 -2.85 -0.02 -11.21
CA ARG A 91 -4.05 -0.19 -12.03
C ARG A 91 -5.07 0.90 -11.72
N MET A 92 -5.02 1.96 -12.52
CA MET A 92 -5.96 3.08 -12.44
C MET A 92 -6.80 3.12 -13.71
N GLY A 93 -8.12 3.15 -13.55
CA GLY A 93 -9.02 3.46 -14.66
C GLY A 93 -8.99 4.95 -14.95
N TYR A 94 -9.04 5.33 -16.22
CA TYR A 94 -9.17 6.73 -16.63
C TYR A 94 -10.66 7.07 -16.67
N PHE A 95 -11.13 7.80 -15.67
CA PHE A 95 -12.51 8.24 -15.58
C PHE A 95 -12.58 9.75 -15.74
N VAL A 96 -13.61 10.23 -16.43
CA VAL A 96 -13.92 11.66 -16.50
C VAL A 96 -14.92 11.97 -15.39
N ASN A 97 -14.59 12.94 -14.54
CA ASN A 97 -15.53 13.42 -13.53
C ASN A 97 -16.71 14.11 -14.25
N THR A 98 -17.91 13.58 -14.05
CA THR A 98 -19.15 14.15 -14.57
C THR A 98 -20.07 14.48 -13.40
N PHE A 99 -20.80 15.59 -13.51
CA PHE A 99 -21.68 16.08 -12.45
C PHE A 99 -23.09 16.24 -13.00
N THR A 100 -24.07 15.83 -12.21
CA THR A 100 -25.49 15.85 -12.60
C THR A 100 -26.10 17.25 -12.59
N GLY A 101 -25.39 18.24 -12.02
CA GLY A 101 -25.78 19.65 -12.01
C GLY A 101 -24.94 20.51 -11.07
N ARG A 102 -25.33 21.79 -10.94
CA ARG A 102 -24.58 22.80 -10.15
C ARG A 102 -24.39 22.41 -8.67
N ALA A 103 -25.46 21.94 -8.02
CA ALA A 103 -25.38 21.58 -6.59
C ALA A 103 -24.47 20.37 -6.36
N ASP A 104 -24.47 19.42 -7.30
CA ASP A 104 -23.62 18.23 -7.28
C ASP A 104 -22.13 18.60 -7.45
N PHE A 105 -21.85 19.50 -8.40
CA PHE A 105 -20.52 20.08 -8.57
C PHE A 105 -20.02 20.78 -7.29
N ILE A 106 -20.81 21.70 -6.73
CA ILE A 106 -20.39 22.46 -5.53
C ILE A 106 -20.14 21.53 -4.34
N ARG A 107 -21.00 20.54 -4.09
CA ARG A 107 -20.77 19.54 -3.02
C ARG A 107 -19.51 18.72 -3.26
N SER A 108 -19.25 18.33 -4.51
CA SER A 108 -18.05 17.54 -4.87
C SER A 108 -16.76 18.36 -4.74
N MET A 109 -16.83 19.67 -4.99
CA MET A 109 -15.68 20.57 -4.90
C MET A 109 -15.43 21.10 -3.48
N ALA A 110 -16.45 21.14 -2.62
CA ALA A 110 -16.35 21.73 -1.27
C ALA A 110 -15.23 21.12 -0.42
N GLY A 111 -14.95 19.82 -0.57
CA GLY A 111 -13.88 19.12 0.14
C GLY A 111 -12.47 19.29 -0.46
N LEU A 112 -12.34 19.94 -1.62
CA LEU A 112 -11.05 20.14 -2.29
C LEU A 112 -10.32 21.40 -1.82
N TYR A 113 -11.03 22.34 -1.19
CA TYR A 113 -10.37 23.51 -0.63
C TYR A 113 -9.57 23.12 0.62
N ARG A 114 -8.26 23.36 0.58
CA ARG A 114 -7.37 23.34 1.72
C ARG A 114 -6.60 24.65 1.74
N ALA A 115 -6.57 25.30 2.90
CA ALA A 115 -5.72 26.46 3.10
C ALA A 115 -4.25 26.01 3.05
N ASP A 116 -3.38 26.85 2.48
CA ASP A 116 -1.94 26.64 2.56
C ASP A 116 -1.46 26.98 3.98
N VAL A 117 -1.29 25.95 4.81
CA VAL A 117 -0.80 26.09 6.19
C VAL A 117 0.67 26.49 6.25
N TRP A 118 1.39 26.41 5.13
CA TRP A 118 2.79 26.80 5.01
C TRP A 118 2.94 28.23 4.46
N ALA A 119 1.86 28.93 4.09
CA ALA A 119 1.93 30.20 3.36
C ALA A 119 2.92 31.23 3.96
N ASP A 120 3.02 31.31 5.29
CA ASP A 120 3.91 32.24 6.00
C ASP A 120 5.25 31.60 6.46
N ALA A 121 5.50 30.33 6.12
CA ALA A 121 6.73 29.64 6.48
C ALA A 121 7.90 30.08 5.59
N GLU A 122 9.11 30.13 6.16
CA GLU A 122 10.34 30.50 5.44
C GLU A 122 10.76 29.49 4.37
N CYS A 123 10.35 28.24 4.52
CA CYS A 123 10.65 27.14 3.61
C CYS A 123 9.41 26.29 3.31
N LYS A 124 9.47 25.57 2.19
CA LYS A 124 8.46 24.60 1.76
C LYS A 124 9.00 23.18 1.96
N ALA A 125 8.37 22.42 2.85
CA ALA A 125 8.81 21.06 3.12
C ALA A 125 8.29 20.06 2.08
N GLU A 126 9.17 19.16 1.62
CA GLU A 126 8.84 18.04 0.75
C GLU A 126 9.34 16.70 1.31
N VAL A 127 8.59 15.63 1.05
CA VAL A 127 8.96 14.28 1.48
C VAL A 127 9.29 13.42 0.28
N TRP A 128 10.53 12.93 0.22
CA TRP A 128 11.01 12.06 -0.84
C TRP A 128 11.24 10.66 -0.28
N CYS A 129 10.74 9.64 -0.97
CA CYS A 129 10.94 8.25 -0.54
C CYS A 129 11.24 7.32 -1.72
N GLU A 130 12.17 6.37 -1.50
CA GLU A 130 12.58 5.45 -2.56
C GLU A 130 11.45 4.50 -2.98
N SER A 131 10.64 4.02 -2.03
CA SER A 131 9.69 2.92 -2.26
C SER A 131 8.25 3.38 -2.25
N ARG A 132 7.49 3.01 -3.30
CA ARG A 132 6.01 3.17 -3.33
C ARG A 132 5.31 2.41 -2.20
N SER A 133 5.95 1.39 -1.61
CA SER A 133 5.38 0.66 -0.48
C SER A 133 5.44 1.48 0.81
N ILE A 134 6.50 2.29 0.99
CA ILE A 134 6.64 3.21 2.13
C ILE A 134 5.74 4.42 1.90
N ALA A 135 5.69 4.93 0.67
CA ALA A 135 4.81 6.04 0.31
C ALA A 135 3.37 5.83 0.74
N GLY A 136 2.83 4.62 0.57
CA GLY A 136 1.48 4.28 1.01
C GLY A 136 1.26 4.37 2.52
N VAL A 137 2.31 4.19 3.33
CA VAL A 137 2.26 4.28 4.80
C VAL A 137 2.30 5.76 5.24
N ILE A 138 3.27 6.53 4.72
CA ILE A 138 3.48 7.92 5.16
C ILE A 138 2.57 8.93 4.47
N LEU A 139 1.76 8.51 3.48
CA LEU A 139 0.85 9.39 2.75
C LEU A 139 -0.13 10.10 3.68
N ARG A 140 -0.65 9.40 4.70
CA ARG A 140 -1.58 9.98 5.66
C ARG A 140 -0.93 11.13 6.43
N ASP A 141 0.27 10.91 6.95
CA ASP A 141 1.02 11.93 7.69
C ASP A 141 1.35 13.13 6.79
N CYS A 142 1.77 12.88 5.55
CA CYS A 142 2.03 13.94 4.57
C CYS A 142 0.75 14.76 4.26
N GLN A 143 -0.40 14.10 4.14
CA GLN A 143 -1.69 14.76 3.93
C GLN A 143 -2.17 15.55 5.16
N GLU A 144 -1.85 15.10 6.37
CA GLU A 144 -2.15 15.82 7.61
C GLU A 144 -1.28 17.07 7.75
N LEU A 145 0.02 16.93 7.47
CA LEU A 145 1.00 18.02 7.51
C LEU A 145 0.99 18.93 6.27
N CYS A 146 0.16 18.62 5.27
CA CYS A 146 0.07 19.35 4.00
C CYS A 146 1.41 19.47 3.26
N VAL A 147 2.22 18.41 3.27
CA VAL A 147 3.51 18.33 2.55
C VAL A 147 3.41 17.39 1.34
N SER A 148 4.09 17.73 0.26
CA SER A 148 4.12 16.90 -0.96
C SER A 148 4.95 15.63 -0.74
N LEU A 149 4.45 14.50 -1.24
CA LEU A 149 5.13 13.20 -1.15
C LEU A 149 5.54 12.70 -2.55
N TYR A 150 6.83 12.47 -2.74
CA TYR A 150 7.44 12.04 -4.01
C TYR A 150 8.03 10.62 -3.91
N PRO A 151 7.29 9.59 -4.34
CA PRO A 151 7.79 8.22 -4.37
C PRO A 151 8.60 7.91 -5.63
N CYS A 152 9.92 7.79 -5.51
CA CYS A 152 10.82 7.60 -6.65
C CYS A 152 10.64 6.23 -7.34
N GLY A 153 10.33 5.18 -6.58
CA GLY A 153 10.17 3.83 -7.10
C GLY A 153 11.48 3.14 -7.49
N GLY A 154 12.59 3.45 -6.81
CA GLY A 154 13.96 3.07 -7.18
C GLY A 154 14.73 4.27 -7.70
N PHE A 155 15.29 4.17 -8.92
CA PHE A 155 15.92 5.32 -9.57
C PHE A 155 14.88 6.35 -10.00
N THR A 156 15.05 7.60 -9.57
CA THR A 156 14.24 8.74 -10.03
C THR A 156 14.44 8.95 -11.52
N SER A 157 13.34 9.00 -12.28
CA SER A 157 13.43 9.40 -13.69
C SER A 157 13.74 10.89 -13.80
N ILE A 158 14.48 11.28 -14.85
CA ILE A 158 14.74 12.70 -15.13
C ILE A 158 13.45 13.50 -15.31
N THR A 159 12.42 12.88 -15.90
CA THR A 159 11.09 13.47 -16.05
C THR A 159 10.47 13.80 -14.70
N PHE A 160 10.53 12.88 -13.74
CA PHE A 160 9.95 13.10 -12.42
C PHE A 160 10.67 14.21 -11.65
N ALA A 161 12.01 14.24 -11.71
CA ALA A 161 12.79 15.34 -11.13
C ALA A 161 12.48 16.68 -11.81
N HIS A 162 12.32 16.69 -13.13
CA HIS A 162 11.95 17.89 -13.88
C HIS A 162 10.54 18.39 -13.50
N GLU A 163 9.56 17.50 -13.39
CA GLU A 163 8.19 17.84 -12.98
C GLU A 163 8.16 18.42 -11.56
N ALA A 164 8.89 17.83 -10.61
CA ALA A 164 9.02 18.36 -9.25
C ALA A 164 9.61 19.78 -9.26
N ALA A 165 10.71 19.99 -9.99
CA ALA A 165 11.32 21.31 -10.14
C ALA A 165 10.38 22.33 -10.80
N GLN A 166 9.58 21.91 -11.79
CA GLN A 166 8.57 22.79 -12.38
C GLN A 166 7.48 23.18 -11.39
N GLU A 167 7.05 22.25 -10.53
CA GLU A 167 6.04 22.54 -9.51
C GLU A 167 6.56 23.50 -8.44
N MET A 168 7.84 23.35 -8.05
CA MET A 168 8.52 24.32 -7.19
C MET A 168 8.54 25.72 -7.83
N ASN A 169 8.94 25.82 -9.11
CA ASN A 169 9.01 27.10 -9.81
C ASN A 169 7.64 27.77 -10.00
N LYS A 170 6.56 27.01 -10.15
CA LYS A 170 5.20 27.56 -10.28
C LYS A 170 4.70 28.23 -9.00
N ALA A 171 5.18 27.78 -7.84
CA ALA A 171 4.78 28.38 -6.57
C ALA A 171 5.22 29.85 -6.50
N ASP A 172 6.36 30.19 -7.13
CA ASP A 172 6.90 31.54 -7.34
C ASP A 172 6.80 32.44 -6.09
N ASP A 173 7.01 31.84 -4.93
CA ASP A 173 6.84 32.47 -3.61
C ASP A 173 8.18 32.81 -2.94
N GLY A 174 9.29 32.57 -3.65
CA GLY A 174 10.65 32.86 -3.19
C GLY A 174 11.15 31.97 -2.05
N ARG A 175 10.38 30.96 -1.63
CA ARG A 175 10.74 30.07 -0.51
C ARG A 175 11.71 29.00 -0.96
N GLU A 176 12.69 28.72 -0.12
CA GLU A 176 13.56 27.56 -0.30
C GLU A 176 12.76 26.28 -0.04
N THR A 177 12.96 25.25 -0.87
CA THR A 177 12.33 23.94 -0.68
C THR A 177 13.29 23.04 0.08
N VAL A 178 12.82 22.41 1.16
CA VAL A 178 13.62 21.59 2.09
C VAL A 178 13.10 20.16 2.22
#